data_AF-A0A1W9L8I8-F1
#
_entry.id   AF-A0A1W9L8I8-F1
#
_cell.length_a   1.000
_cell.length_b   1.000
_cell.length_c   1.000
_cell.angle_alpha   90.00
_cell.angle_beta   90.00
_cell.angle_gamma   90.00
#
_symmetry.space_group_name_H-M   'P 1'
#
loop_
_entity.id
_entity.type
_entity.pdbx_description
1 polymer ?
#
loop_
_entity_poly.entity_id
_entity_poly.type
_entity_poly.pdbx_seq_one_letter_code
_entity_poly.pdbx_strand_id
1 'polypeptide(L)'
;MMIRLFLLLLGFIAYLPQAYAILTIEVTGGQEGGGQPIAIIPFGQQAGMPTPPQDIVGIISNDLYRTGRFSPLPIASLPSRPFEASQIDFPSWQAVGVPHIVIGRIAGGATSGYTVEFELFDTSGGRLAGLSYKATAGTLRQVAHQISDAIYKALTGQRGIFGTRIAYVTVKRGIKQSIYKLYIADADGANPQMMLQSAEPIFSPSWSPDGRSITYVSLEGKHVAVYIQDVNTGKREKVAAWPGLNTAPSWSPDGSRLALSLSKDGNPEIYILNLRNRGLTRLTYDPAIDTEPSWSPDGQAIVFTSDRSGGPQIYQMSASGGNLRRLTFEGNYNTTAKFAPDGHKVVYLRGGSGYRIANLDIQNGESSIISRTSTDKSPSYAPNGSMIIYSNGGGLASISADGRVQQRLSVDNGEEVREPAWSPFSD
;
A
#
# COMPACT_ATOMS: atom_id res chain seq x y z
N MET A 1 -49.26 -6.00 58.47
CA MET A 1 -48.66 -7.27 58.94
C MET A 1 -47.99 -7.93 57.75
N MET A 2 -46.64 -8.00 57.76
CA MET A 2 -45.74 -9.02 57.16
C MET A 2 -45.94 -9.46 55.68
N ILE A 3 -44.95 -9.77 54.83
CA ILE A 3 -43.47 -9.75 54.74
C ILE A 3 -43.14 -10.37 53.35
N ARG A 4 -42.11 -9.85 52.65
CA ARG A 4 -41.09 -10.46 51.73
C ARG A 4 -41.51 -11.57 50.71
N LEU A 5 -40.95 -11.71 49.49
CA LEU A 5 -39.52 -11.85 49.13
C LEU A 5 -39.33 -12.07 47.59
N PHE A 6 -38.28 -11.48 46.98
CA PHE A 6 -37.46 -11.92 45.80
C PHE A 6 -38.10 -11.94 44.38
N LEU A 7 -37.46 -11.49 43.28
CA LEU A 7 -36.07 -11.63 42.79
C LEU A 7 -35.63 -10.48 41.85
N LEU A 8 -34.36 -10.07 42.00
CA LEU A 8 -33.57 -9.30 41.04
C LEU A 8 -33.31 -10.11 39.76
N LEU A 9 -33.44 -9.48 38.60
CA LEU A 9 -32.65 -9.83 37.40
C LEU A 9 -32.15 -8.53 36.75
N LEU A 10 -30.95 -8.11 37.17
CA LEU A 10 -30.21 -7.03 36.51
C LEU A 10 -29.70 -7.56 35.16
N GLY A 11 -30.14 -6.94 34.07
CA GLY A 11 -29.72 -7.28 32.71
C GLY A 11 -28.22 -7.02 32.52
N PHE A 12 -27.46 -8.10 32.36
CA PHE A 12 -26.08 -8.06 31.90
C PHE A 12 -26.09 -7.73 30.40
N ILE A 13 -25.89 -6.45 30.05
CA ILE A 13 -25.59 -6.06 28.67
C ILE A 13 -24.15 -6.48 28.40
N ALA A 14 -23.97 -7.64 27.78
CA ALA A 14 -22.69 -8.06 27.26
C ALA A 14 -22.27 -7.11 26.12
N TYR A 15 -21.25 -6.30 26.36
CA TYR A 15 -20.52 -5.62 25.29
C TYR A 15 -19.81 -6.69 24.46
N LEU A 16 -20.41 -7.10 23.34
CA LEU A 16 -19.70 -7.88 22.34
C LEU A 16 -18.68 -6.96 21.66
N PRO A 17 -17.38 -7.29 21.66
CA PRO A 17 -16.40 -6.51 20.91
C PRO A 17 -16.78 -6.60 19.43
N GLN A 18 -16.96 -5.44 18.81
CA GLN A 18 -17.17 -5.35 17.39
C GLN A 18 -15.88 -5.83 16.71
N ALA A 19 -15.92 -6.98 16.05
CA ALA A 19 -14.79 -7.50 15.31
C ALA A 19 -14.52 -6.57 14.11
N TYR A 20 -13.47 -5.75 14.22
CA TYR A 20 -12.97 -4.97 13.10
C TYR A 20 -12.34 -5.92 12.07
N ALA A 21 -12.55 -5.64 10.79
CA ALA A 21 -11.87 -6.33 9.70
C ALA A 21 -10.39 -5.91 9.69
N ILE A 22 -9.57 -6.58 10.50
CA ILE A 22 -8.12 -6.36 10.54
C ILE A 22 -7.51 -7.16 9.39
N LEU A 23 -6.61 -6.50 8.65
CA LEU A 23 -5.78 -7.16 7.67
C LEU A 23 -4.59 -7.79 8.40
N THR A 24 -4.55 -9.11 8.47
CA THR A 24 -3.42 -9.88 8.98
C THR A 24 -2.41 -10.12 7.87
N ILE A 25 -1.14 -10.07 8.21
CA ILE A 25 -0.07 -10.17 7.22
C ILE A 25 0.81 -11.35 7.57
N GLU A 26 0.89 -12.26 6.61
CA GLU A 26 1.66 -13.48 6.68
C GLU A 26 2.73 -13.44 5.59
N VAL A 27 3.98 -13.70 5.98
CA VAL A 27 5.07 -13.84 5.03
C VAL A 27 5.07 -15.28 4.52
N THR A 28 4.54 -15.49 3.32
CA THR A 28 4.30 -16.83 2.74
C THR A 28 5.38 -17.29 1.77
N GLY A 29 6.39 -16.44 1.48
CA GLY A 29 7.53 -16.77 0.63
C GLY A 29 8.84 -16.52 1.35
N GLY A 30 9.79 -17.46 1.27
CA GLY A 30 11.13 -17.29 1.83
C GLY A 30 11.92 -16.19 1.10
N GLN A 31 12.83 -15.51 1.82
CA GLN A 31 13.86 -14.67 1.21
C GLN A 31 14.80 -15.56 0.38
N GLU A 32 14.64 -15.61 -0.94
CA GLU A 32 15.68 -16.17 -1.80
C GLU A 32 16.97 -15.36 -1.63
N GLY A 33 17.96 -15.94 -0.94
CA GLY A 33 19.25 -15.32 -0.61
C GLY A 33 19.40 -14.85 0.84
N GLY A 34 18.34 -14.83 1.66
CA GLY A 34 18.36 -14.33 3.03
C GLY A 34 18.53 -12.81 3.11
N GLY A 35 17.73 -12.13 3.92
CA GLY A 35 17.90 -10.71 4.19
C GLY A 35 19.17 -10.46 4.98
N GLN A 36 19.74 -9.27 4.84
CA GLN A 36 20.89 -8.84 5.63
C GLN A 36 20.52 -8.88 7.13
N PRO A 37 21.27 -9.62 7.97
CA PRO A 37 21.04 -9.63 9.41
C PRO A 37 21.09 -8.22 9.99
N ILE A 38 20.19 -7.91 10.92
CA ILE A 38 20.20 -6.65 11.66
C ILE A 38 19.75 -6.90 13.10
N ALA A 39 20.47 -6.31 14.05
CA ALA A 39 20.08 -6.37 15.46
C ALA A 39 19.22 -5.16 15.80
N ILE A 40 17.96 -5.39 16.15
CA ILE A 40 17.06 -4.33 16.64
C ILE A 40 16.83 -4.58 18.12
N ILE A 41 17.50 -3.80 18.95
CA ILE A 41 17.61 -4.06 20.37
C ILE A 41 16.42 -3.42 21.09
N PRO A 42 15.84 -4.08 22.12
CA PRO A 42 14.79 -3.48 22.93
C PRO A 42 15.20 -2.10 23.47
N PHE A 43 14.39 -1.07 23.21
CA PHE A 43 14.72 0.30 23.62
C PHE A 43 14.72 0.43 25.14
N GLY A 44 15.72 1.12 25.68
CA GLY A 44 15.82 1.44 27.10
C GLY A 44 14.67 2.35 27.54
N GLN A 45 14.04 2.02 28.66
CA GLN A 45 12.92 2.79 29.19
C GLN A 45 13.37 3.66 30.36
N GLN A 46 12.93 4.92 30.41
CA GLN A 46 13.17 5.81 31.55
C GLN A 46 12.62 5.17 32.84
N ALA A 47 13.40 5.18 33.93
CA ALA A 47 12.97 4.63 35.20
C ALA A 47 11.64 5.25 35.67
N GLY A 48 10.69 4.39 36.04
CA GLY A 48 9.36 4.78 36.53
C GLY A 48 8.34 5.15 35.44
N MET A 49 8.69 5.06 34.15
CA MET A 49 7.71 5.29 33.08
C MET A 49 6.71 4.11 32.95
N PRO A 50 5.44 4.37 32.61
CA PRO A 50 4.51 3.31 32.22
C PRO A 50 4.94 2.62 30.92
N THR A 51 4.59 1.34 30.78
CA THR A 51 4.79 0.59 29.53
C THR A 51 4.12 1.32 28.37
N PRO A 52 4.83 1.59 27.26
CA PRO A 52 4.24 2.21 26.08
C PRO A 52 3.09 1.35 25.51
N PRO A 53 2.03 1.96 24.97
CA PRO A 53 0.91 1.23 24.37
C PRO A 53 1.25 0.55 23.03
N GLN A 54 2.46 0.75 22.50
CA GLN A 54 2.91 0.24 21.19
C GLN A 54 4.25 -0.47 21.34
N ASP A 55 4.41 -1.62 20.68
CA ASP A 55 5.68 -2.33 20.57
C ASP A 55 6.51 -1.73 19.41
N ILE A 56 7.26 -0.65 19.72
CA ILE A 56 8.08 0.07 18.74
C ILE A 56 9.10 -0.86 18.08
N VAL A 57 9.76 -1.72 18.86
CA VAL A 57 10.83 -2.61 18.38
C VAL A 57 10.24 -3.70 17.49
N GLY A 58 9.08 -4.25 17.86
CA GLY A 58 8.33 -5.18 17.02
C GLY A 58 7.89 -4.55 15.70
N ILE A 59 7.42 -3.30 15.71
CA ILE A 59 7.05 -2.56 14.48
C ILE A 59 8.28 -2.37 13.58
N ILE A 60 9.40 -1.86 14.10
CA ILE A 60 10.63 -1.66 13.31
C ILE A 60 11.14 -2.99 12.73
N SER A 61 11.10 -4.05 13.53
CA SER A 61 11.49 -5.39 13.08
C SER A 61 10.60 -5.87 11.94
N ASN A 62 9.28 -5.77 12.10
CA ASN A 62 8.32 -6.19 11.09
C ASN A 62 8.46 -5.38 9.81
N ASP A 63 8.61 -4.05 9.91
CA ASP A 63 8.83 -3.15 8.78
C ASP A 63 10.03 -3.59 7.94
N LEU A 64 11.20 -3.71 8.57
CA LEU A 64 12.43 -4.07 7.86
C LEU A 64 12.38 -5.49 7.30
N TYR A 65 11.87 -6.44 8.07
CA TYR A 65 11.67 -7.83 7.63
C TYR A 65 10.78 -7.89 6.39
N ARG A 66 9.72 -7.07 6.34
CA ARG A 66 8.75 -7.07 5.24
C ARG A 66 9.32 -6.55 3.92
N THR A 67 10.44 -5.84 3.94
CA THR A 67 11.09 -5.48 2.67
C THR A 67 11.78 -6.68 2.02
N GLY A 68 12.00 -7.73 2.81
CA GLY A 68 12.84 -8.87 2.49
C GLY A 68 14.30 -8.53 2.22
N ARG A 69 14.73 -7.28 2.44
CA ARG A 69 16.13 -6.88 2.41
C ARG A 69 16.85 -7.15 3.74
N PHE A 70 16.10 -7.24 4.83
CA PHE A 70 16.64 -7.37 6.18
C PHE A 70 16.10 -8.62 6.88
N SER A 71 16.88 -9.15 7.81
CA SER A 71 16.52 -10.26 8.68
C SER A 71 16.79 -9.88 10.13
N PRO A 72 15.82 -9.26 10.83
CA PRO A 72 15.97 -8.91 12.22
C PRO A 72 16.23 -10.14 13.09
N LEU A 73 17.24 -10.07 13.96
CA LEU A 73 17.56 -11.16 14.87
C LEU A 73 16.51 -11.29 15.99
N PRO A 74 16.12 -12.53 16.37
CA PRO A 74 15.32 -12.75 17.57
C PRO A 74 16.00 -12.18 18.82
N ILE A 75 15.22 -11.55 19.72
CA ILE A 75 15.73 -10.94 20.96
C ILE A 75 16.51 -11.95 21.84
N ALA A 76 16.13 -13.23 21.81
CA ALA A 76 16.80 -14.31 22.54
C ALA A 76 18.19 -14.67 21.99
N SER A 77 18.48 -14.31 20.74
CA SER A 77 19.76 -14.57 20.07
C SER A 77 20.74 -13.40 20.13
N LEU A 78 20.35 -12.27 20.72
CA LEU A 78 21.21 -11.10 20.86
C LEU A 78 22.31 -11.36 21.92
N PRO A 79 23.60 -11.10 21.63
CA PRO A 79 24.71 -11.29 22.58
C PRO A 79 24.63 -10.35 23.78
N SER A 80 24.06 -9.16 23.60
CA SER A 80 23.83 -8.16 24.66
C SER A 80 22.62 -7.29 24.32
N ARG A 81 22.17 -6.46 25.26
CA ARG A 81 21.02 -5.54 25.08
C ARG A 81 21.36 -4.10 25.48
N PRO A 82 22.37 -3.47 24.85
CA PRO A 82 22.69 -2.07 25.08
C PRO A 82 21.54 -1.15 24.66
N PHE A 83 21.34 -0.09 25.42
CA PHE A 83 20.42 1.02 25.08
C PHE A 83 21.15 2.37 25.07
N GLU A 84 22.48 2.36 25.20
CA GLU A 84 23.39 3.49 25.04
C GLU A 84 24.62 3.05 24.24
N ALA A 85 25.19 3.95 23.44
CA ALA A 85 26.36 3.65 22.62
C ALA A 85 27.57 3.16 23.43
N SER A 86 27.77 3.69 24.64
CA SER A 86 28.84 3.31 25.56
C SER A 86 28.76 1.85 26.05
N GLN A 87 27.59 1.22 25.93
CA GLN A 87 27.35 -0.15 26.38
C GLN A 87 27.59 -1.18 25.25
N ILE A 88 27.84 -0.73 24.02
CA ILE A 88 28.03 -1.62 22.88
C ILE A 88 29.45 -2.18 22.88
N ASP A 89 29.55 -3.51 23.03
CA ASP A 89 30.79 -4.25 22.80
C ASP A 89 30.89 -4.68 21.32
N PHE A 90 31.38 -3.78 20.47
CA PHE A 90 31.48 -4.00 19.02
C PHE A 90 32.18 -5.31 18.62
N PRO A 91 33.31 -5.71 19.21
CA PRO A 91 33.93 -7.02 18.96
C PRO A 91 32.99 -8.22 19.12
N SER A 92 32.15 -8.25 20.15
CA SER A 92 31.17 -9.33 20.34
C SER A 92 30.13 -9.38 19.23
N TRP A 93 29.67 -8.22 18.75
CA TRP A 93 28.70 -8.16 17.65
C TRP A 93 29.32 -8.53 16.29
N GLN A 94 30.59 -8.17 16.07
CA GLN A 94 31.35 -8.61 14.90
C GLN A 94 31.49 -10.13 14.88
N ALA A 95 31.76 -10.76 16.02
CA ALA A 95 31.89 -12.21 16.14
C ALA A 95 30.59 -12.97 15.82
N VAL A 96 29.42 -12.38 16.10
CA VAL A 96 28.11 -12.95 15.75
C VAL A 96 27.77 -12.74 14.26
N GLY A 97 28.55 -11.94 13.53
CA GLY A 97 28.37 -11.73 12.08
C GLY A 97 27.18 -10.82 11.74
N VAL A 98 26.74 -9.99 12.68
CA VAL A 98 25.68 -9.00 12.42
C VAL A 98 26.36 -7.70 11.96
N PRO A 99 26.03 -7.14 10.78
CA PRO A 99 26.69 -5.93 10.29
C PRO A 99 26.16 -4.63 10.93
N HIS A 100 24.93 -4.65 11.45
CA HIS A 100 24.24 -3.44 11.91
C HIS A 100 23.51 -3.62 13.25
N ILE A 101 23.61 -2.60 14.10
CA ILE A 101 23.00 -2.56 15.43
C ILE A 101 22.11 -1.32 15.53
N VAL A 102 20.86 -1.53 15.93
CA VAL A 102 19.91 -0.46 16.26
C VAL A 102 19.65 -0.50 17.76
N ILE A 103 20.02 0.59 18.44
CA ILE A 103 19.66 0.83 19.84
C ILE A 103 18.68 2.00 19.92
N GLY A 104 18.04 2.15 21.07
CA GLY A 104 17.21 3.31 21.31
C GLY A 104 16.76 3.44 22.74
N ARG A 105 16.09 4.57 23.01
CA ARG A 105 15.58 4.94 24.31
C ARG A 105 14.18 5.52 24.16
N ILE A 106 13.36 5.32 25.18
CA ILE A 106 12.06 5.96 25.31
C ILE A 106 11.90 6.56 26.70
N ALA A 107 11.36 7.77 26.72
CA ALA A 107 11.14 8.57 27.92
C ALA A 107 9.74 9.20 27.90
N GLY A 108 9.25 9.61 29.07
CA GLY A 108 7.94 10.24 29.23
C GLY A 108 6.79 9.27 29.49
N GLY A 109 5.58 9.60 29.01
CA GLY A 109 4.37 8.85 29.32
C GLY A 109 3.11 9.46 28.69
N ALA A 110 1.96 8.80 28.89
CA ALA A 110 0.71 9.18 28.23
C ALA A 110 0.29 10.65 28.45
N THR A 111 0.55 11.20 29.64
CA THR A 111 0.19 12.60 29.98
C THR A 111 1.22 13.62 29.51
N SER A 112 2.51 13.30 29.56
CA SER A 112 3.61 14.23 29.21
C SER A 112 4.00 14.18 27.72
N GLY A 113 3.45 13.21 26.97
CA GLY A 113 4.02 12.78 25.71
C GLY A 113 5.25 11.89 25.91
N TYR A 114 5.65 11.23 24.83
CA TYR A 114 6.82 10.37 24.75
C TYR A 114 7.93 11.06 23.94
N THR A 115 9.17 10.78 24.30
CA THR A 115 10.33 11.05 23.44
C THR A 115 10.96 9.71 23.10
N VAL A 116 11.14 9.42 21.81
CA VAL A 116 11.73 8.19 21.30
C VAL A 116 13.00 8.54 20.54
N GLU A 117 14.10 7.98 20.98
CA GLU A 117 15.42 8.17 20.38
C GLU A 117 15.91 6.84 19.84
N PHE A 118 16.56 6.87 18.67
CA PHE A 118 17.23 5.71 18.13
C PHE A 118 18.60 6.07 17.56
N GLU A 119 19.47 5.08 17.51
CA GLU A 119 20.78 5.17 16.87
C GLU A 119 21.06 3.87 16.11
N LEU A 120 21.60 4.01 14.90
CA LEU A 120 22.02 2.93 14.03
C LEU A 120 23.55 2.97 13.92
N PHE A 121 24.19 1.84 14.18
CA PHE A 121 25.63 1.65 14.07
C PHE A 121 25.97 0.56 13.07
N ASP A 122 27.11 0.71 12.41
CA ASP A 122 27.85 -0.43 11.86
C ASP A 122 28.62 -1.15 12.99
N THR A 123 28.96 -2.41 12.79
CA THR A 123 29.72 -3.15 13.81
C THR A 123 31.20 -2.81 13.89
N SER A 124 31.71 -1.91 13.04
CA SER A 124 33.05 -1.33 13.20
C SER A 124 33.10 -0.16 14.19
N GLY A 125 31.93 0.33 14.64
CA GLY A 125 31.82 1.43 15.61
C GLY A 125 31.29 2.73 15.01
N GLY A 126 31.09 2.79 13.70
CA GLY A 126 30.57 3.97 13.01
C GLY A 126 29.08 4.16 13.24
N ARG A 127 28.68 5.38 13.63
CA ARG A 127 27.27 5.77 13.74
C ARG A 127 26.76 6.18 12.35
N LEU A 128 25.78 5.44 11.83
CA LEU A 128 25.20 5.66 10.50
C LEU A 128 23.98 6.60 10.54
N ALA A 129 23.19 6.55 11.61
CA ALA A 129 22.03 7.43 11.80
C ALA A 129 21.66 7.56 13.28
N GLY A 130 20.93 8.61 13.63
CA GLY A 130 20.24 8.70 14.91
C GLY A 130 19.39 9.95 15.03
N LEU A 131 18.17 9.80 15.54
CA LEU A 131 17.17 10.86 15.61
C LEU A 131 16.38 10.78 16.91
N SER A 132 15.75 11.89 17.27
CA SER A 132 14.87 12.02 18.42
C SER A 132 13.49 12.50 17.95
N TYR A 133 12.43 11.78 18.34
CA TYR A 133 11.05 12.04 17.94
C TYR A 133 10.18 12.30 19.17
N LYS A 134 9.33 13.33 19.07
CA LYS A 134 8.25 13.53 20.04
C LYS A 134 7.00 12.79 19.57
N ALA A 135 6.35 12.08 20.48
CA ALA A 135 5.15 11.32 20.20
C ALA A 135 4.08 11.51 21.28
N THR A 136 2.84 11.23 20.91
CA THR A 136 1.75 10.96 21.85
C THR A 136 1.49 9.46 21.86
N ALA A 137 0.67 8.97 22.79
CA ALA A 137 0.24 7.57 22.78
C ALA A 137 -0.33 7.13 21.42
N GLY A 138 -1.03 8.02 20.71
CA GLY A 138 -1.63 7.75 19.40
C GLY A 138 -0.65 7.81 18.22
N THR A 139 0.51 8.46 18.36
CA THR A 139 1.49 8.61 17.26
C THR A 139 2.74 7.75 17.41
N LEU A 140 2.87 6.99 18.50
CA LEU A 140 4.03 6.10 18.74
C LEU A 140 4.27 5.12 17.59
N ARG A 141 3.19 4.58 17.00
CA ARG A 141 3.28 3.69 15.84
C ARG A 141 3.87 4.39 14.62
N GLN A 142 3.40 5.60 14.32
CA GLN A 142 3.95 6.42 13.23
C GLN A 142 5.43 6.72 13.45
N VAL A 143 5.83 7.00 14.70
CA VAL A 143 7.24 7.19 15.04
C VAL A 143 8.06 5.92 14.82
N ALA A 144 7.53 4.75 15.14
CA ALA A 144 8.20 3.49 14.82
C ALA A 144 8.44 3.34 13.30
N HIS A 145 7.43 3.62 12.48
CA HIS A 145 7.58 3.63 11.02
C HIS A 145 8.59 4.67 10.51
N GLN A 146 8.64 5.87 11.11
CA GLN A 146 9.64 6.89 10.78
C GLN A 146 11.06 6.45 11.13
N ILE A 147 11.23 5.73 12.24
CA ILE A 147 12.52 5.12 12.61
C ILE A 147 12.90 4.06 11.57
N SER A 148 11.96 3.19 11.18
CA SER A 148 12.16 2.20 10.12
C SER A 148 12.57 2.87 8.80
N ASP A 149 11.92 3.97 8.41
CA ASP A 149 12.21 4.72 7.18
C ASP A 149 13.63 5.30 7.23
N ALA A 150 14.05 5.82 8.38
CA ALA A 150 15.39 6.37 8.58
C ALA A 150 16.47 5.28 8.53
N ILE A 151 16.24 4.13 9.16
CA ILE A 151 17.15 2.96 9.09
C ILE A 151 17.25 2.46 7.64
N TYR A 152 16.11 2.26 6.98
CA TYR A 152 16.06 1.79 5.60
C TYR A 152 16.81 2.74 4.67
N LYS A 153 16.62 4.05 4.82
CA LYS A 153 17.34 5.05 4.02
C LYS A 153 18.83 5.05 4.29
N ALA A 154 19.25 4.96 5.55
CA ALA A 154 20.68 4.91 5.89
C ALA A 154 21.38 3.68 5.28
N LEU A 155 20.69 2.54 5.22
CA LEU A 155 21.27 1.28 4.75
C LEU A 155 21.11 1.03 3.24
N THR A 156 20.12 1.64 2.59
CA THR A 156 19.80 1.36 1.17
C THR A 156 19.91 2.58 0.26
N GLY A 157 19.97 3.79 0.82
CA GLY A 157 19.88 5.06 0.09
C GLY A 157 18.46 5.41 -0.38
N GLN A 158 17.47 4.55 -0.18
CA GLN A 158 16.09 4.75 -0.64
C GLN A 158 15.17 5.22 0.50
N ARG A 159 14.17 6.07 0.22
CA ARG A 159 13.13 6.41 1.22
C ARG A 159 12.32 5.13 1.53
N GLY A 160 12.16 4.82 2.81
CA GLY A 160 11.28 3.73 3.25
C GLY A 160 9.80 4.04 3.00
N ILE A 161 8.95 3.01 3.03
CA ILE A 161 7.51 3.10 2.74
C ILE A 161 6.66 2.83 3.97
N PHE A 162 7.24 2.78 5.17
CA PHE A 162 6.55 2.21 6.33
C PHE A 162 5.46 3.14 6.85
N GLY A 163 5.61 4.46 6.67
CA GLY A 163 4.58 5.46 6.97
C GLY A 163 3.52 5.66 5.87
N THR A 164 3.48 4.80 4.85
CA THR A 164 2.49 4.88 3.76
C THR A 164 1.22 4.10 4.10
N ARG A 165 0.19 4.22 3.25
CA ARG A 165 -1.12 3.58 3.42
C ARG A 165 -1.47 2.76 2.19
N ILE A 166 -2.44 1.86 2.35
CA ILE A 166 -3.07 1.12 1.27
C ILE A 166 -4.57 1.37 1.29
N ALA A 167 -5.16 1.52 0.12
CA ALA A 167 -6.60 1.42 -0.06
C ALA A 167 -6.94 0.05 -0.64
N TYR A 168 -8.09 -0.52 -0.26
CA TYR A 168 -8.57 -1.79 -0.79
C TYR A 168 -10.08 -1.91 -0.65
N VAL A 169 -10.67 -2.80 -1.44
CA VAL A 169 -12.10 -3.11 -1.37
C VAL A 169 -12.30 -4.49 -0.78
N THR A 170 -13.16 -4.61 0.24
CA THR A 170 -13.68 -5.91 0.67
C THR A 170 -15.07 -6.17 0.09
N VAL A 171 -15.35 -7.45 -0.18
CA VAL A 171 -16.64 -7.91 -0.68
C VAL A 171 -17.15 -9.03 0.22
N LYS A 172 -18.25 -8.73 0.92
CA LYS A 172 -19.04 -9.75 1.60
C LYS A 172 -20.12 -10.25 0.66
N ARG A 173 -19.93 -11.44 0.09
CA ARG A 173 -20.94 -12.06 -0.77
C ARG A 173 -22.11 -12.56 0.08
N GLY A 174 -23.31 -12.07 -0.22
CA GLY A 174 -24.55 -12.56 0.36
C GLY A 174 -25.43 -13.24 -0.70
N ILE A 175 -26.37 -14.07 -0.26
CA ILE A 175 -27.27 -14.85 -1.14
C ILE A 175 -28.14 -13.92 -2.01
N LYS A 176 -28.65 -12.83 -1.42
CA LYS A 176 -29.53 -11.86 -2.11
C LYS A 176 -28.78 -10.62 -2.60
N GLN A 177 -27.75 -10.20 -1.86
CA GLN A 177 -27.02 -8.97 -2.12
C GLN A 177 -25.61 -9.07 -1.56
N SER A 178 -24.64 -8.55 -2.31
CA SER A 178 -23.26 -8.39 -1.83
C SER A 178 -23.07 -7.01 -1.20
N ILE A 179 -22.15 -6.92 -0.24
CA ILE A 179 -21.76 -5.65 0.39
C ILE A 179 -20.32 -5.36 0.01
N TYR A 180 -20.08 -4.17 -0.52
CA TYR A 180 -18.78 -3.66 -0.92
C TYR A 180 -18.34 -2.58 0.07
N LYS A 181 -17.10 -2.66 0.55
CA LYS A 181 -16.55 -1.68 1.49
C LYS A 181 -15.20 -1.21 0.99
N LEU A 182 -15.02 0.11 0.89
CA LEU A 182 -13.71 0.73 0.63
C LEU A 182 -13.04 0.99 1.98
N TYR A 183 -11.82 0.51 2.15
CA TYR A 183 -10.98 0.75 3.32
C TYR A 183 -9.71 1.49 2.96
N ILE A 184 -9.18 2.20 3.94
CA ILE A 184 -7.80 2.70 3.99
C ILE A 184 -7.15 2.14 5.25
N ALA A 185 -5.94 1.60 5.15
CA ALA A 185 -5.16 1.11 6.27
C ALA A 185 -3.70 1.57 6.13
N ASP A 186 -2.91 1.45 7.20
CA ASP A 186 -1.45 1.54 7.12
C ASP A 186 -0.95 0.50 6.10
N ALA A 187 0.20 0.75 5.47
CA ALA A 187 0.75 -0.16 4.45
C ALA A 187 1.00 -1.59 4.97
N ASP A 188 1.09 -1.71 6.28
CA ASP A 188 1.30 -2.94 7.02
C ASP A 188 -0.02 -3.51 7.60
N GLY A 189 -1.18 -3.05 7.11
CA GLY A 189 -2.52 -3.58 7.37
C GLY A 189 -3.20 -3.08 8.64
N ALA A 190 -2.48 -2.36 9.50
CA ALA A 190 -3.04 -1.82 10.73
C ALA A 190 -3.95 -0.60 10.51
N ASN A 191 -4.69 -0.23 11.55
CA ASN A 191 -5.57 0.94 11.57
C ASN A 191 -6.55 1.03 10.38
N PRO A 192 -7.27 -0.05 10.01
CA PRO A 192 -8.21 0.00 8.89
C PRO A 192 -9.38 0.94 9.19
N GLN A 193 -9.63 1.88 8.29
CA GLN A 193 -10.73 2.84 8.32
C GLN A 193 -11.67 2.58 7.14
N MET A 194 -12.95 2.37 7.42
CA MET A 194 -13.97 2.22 6.39
C MET A 194 -14.35 3.59 5.83
N MET A 195 -14.08 3.79 4.55
CA MET A 195 -14.36 5.05 3.84
C MET A 195 -15.75 5.07 3.23
N LEU A 196 -16.24 3.92 2.78
CA LEU A 196 -17.53 3.78 2.11
C LEU A 196 -18.05 2.36 2.28
N GLN A 197 -19.37 2.23 2.47
CA GLN A 197 -20.10 0.97 2.32
C GLN A 197 -21.17 1.14 1.26
N SER A 198 -21.25 0.18 0.33
CA SER A 198 -22.21 0.18 -0.77
C SER A 198 -22.80 -1.22 -0.96
N ALA A 199 -24.04 -1.25 -1.43
CA ALA A 199 -24.69 -2.48 -1.86
C ALA A 199 -24.43 -2.77 -3.36
N GLU A 200 -23.74 -1.85 -4.03
CA GLU A 200 -23.31 -1.90 -5.43
C GLU A 200 -21.77 -1.86 -5.53
N PRO A 201 -21.17 -2.39 -6.60
CA PRO A 201 -19.73 -2.48 -6.73
C PRO A 201 -18.98 -1.16 -6.55
N ILE A 202 -17.85 -1.26 -5.84
CA ILE A 202 -16.78 -0.25 -5.78
C ILE A 202 -15.53 -0.91 -6.39
N PHE A 203 -14.80 -0.19 -7.24
CA PHE A 203 -13.57 -0.69 -7.85
C PHE A 203 -12.65 0.43 -8.35
N SER A 204 -11.42 0.04 -8.70
CA SER A 204 -10.35 0.92 -9.20
C SER A 204 -10.07 2.15 -8.30
N PRO A 205 -9.80 1.96 -6.99
CA PRO A 205 -9.32 3.05 -6.17
C PRO A 205 -7.98 3.58 -6.71
N SER A 206 -7.78 4.90 -6.65
CA SER A 206 -6.49 5.54 -7.00
C SER A 206 -6.27 6.76 -6.12
N TRP A 207 -5.07 6.88 -5.58
CA TRP A 207 -4.70 7.99 -4.71
C TRP A 207 -4.36 9.24 -5.53
N SER A 208 -4.79 10.39 -5.02
CA SER A 208 -4.22 11.68 -5.40
C SER A 208 -2.73 11.74 -5.03
N PRO A 209 -1.89 12.52 -5.76
CA PRO A 209 -0.45 12.56 -5.53
C PRO A 209 -0.05 13.09 -4.15
N ASP A 210 -0.90 13.91 -3.52
CA ASP A 210 -0.70 14.42 -2.16
C ASP A 210 -1.26 13.49 -1.07
N GLY A 211 -1.87 12.37 -1.44
CA GLY A 211 -2.44 11.39 -0.52
C GLY A 211 -3.66 11.87 0.27
N ARG A 212 -4.26 13.03 -0.07
CA ARG A 212 -5.40 13.61 0.66
C ARG A 212 -6.74 13.13 0.15
N SER A 213 -6.80 12.68 -1.08
CA SER A 213 -8.00 12.20 -1.75
C SER A 213 -7.81 10.84 -2.40
N ILE A 214 -8.90 10.09 -2.50
CA ILE A 214 -8.98 8.84 -3.27
C ILE A 214 -10.08 8.95 -4.33
N THR A 215 -9.76 8.58 -5.56
CA THR A 215 -10.75 8.35 -6.61
C THR A 215 -11.18 6.90 -6.64
N TYR A 216 -12.44 6.63 -6.99
CA TYR A 216 -12.91 5.27 -7.26
C TYR A 216 -14.13 5.31 -8.18
N VAL A 217 -14.44 4.15 -8.77
CA VAL A 217 -15.69 3.93 -9.49
C VAL A 217 -16.71 3.38 -8.51
N SER A 218 -17.93 3.92 -8.55
CA SER A 218 -19.08 3.42 -7.80
C SER A 218 -20.27 3.22 -8.74
N LEU A 219 -21.00 2.13 -8.51
CA LEU A 219 -22.25 1.80 -9.21
C LEU A 219 -23.50 2.14 -8.38
N GLU A 220 -23.36 2.91 -7.29
CA GLU A 220 -24.49 3.40 -6.50
C GLU A 220 -25.54 4.07 -7.39
N GLY A 221 -26.81 3.67 -7.22
CA GLY A 221 -27.90 4.18 -8.06
C GLY A 221 -27.94 3.59 -9.48
N LYS A 222 -27.23 2.48 -9.74
CA LYS A 222 -27.16 1.78 -11.04
C LYS A 222 -26.55 2.62 -12.18
N HIS A 223 -25.75 3.62 -11.83
CA HIS A 223 -24.99 4.43 -12.77
C HIS A 223 -23.51 4.30 -12.46
N VAL A 224 -22.70 4.04 -13.49
CA VAL A 224 -21.24 3.98 -13.37
C VAL A 224 -20.72 5.42 -13.25
N ALA A 225 -20.21 5.78 -12.08
CA ALA A 225 -19.70 7.12 -11.83
C ALA A 225 -18.36 7.09 -11.11
N VAL A 226 -17.53 8.10 -11.39
CA VAL A 226 -16.26 8.31 -10.68
C VAL A 226 -16.47 9.36 -9.60
N TYR A 227 -16.01 9.03 -8.41
CA TYR A 227 -16.01 9.93 -7.26
C TYR A 227 -14.57 10.27 -6.87
N ILE A 228 -14.38 11.48 -6.34
CA ILE A 228 -13.25 11.86 -5.50
C ILE A 228 -13.76 11.91 -4.06
N GLN A 229 -13.04 11.30 -3.13
CA GLN A 229 -13.35 11.33 -1.71
C GLN A 229 -12.14 11.83 -0.90
N ASP A 230 -12.36 12.84 -0.07
CA ASP A 230 -11.38 13.31 0.90
C ASP A 230 -11.17 12.24 1.98
N VAL A 231 -9.91 11.91 2.25
CA VAL A 231 -9.52 10.83 3.15
C VAL A 231 -9.75 11.20 4.62
N ASN A 232 -9.65 12.49 4.97
CA ASN A 232 -9.77 12.95 6.35
C ASN A 232 -11.22 13.26 6.72
N THR A 233 -11.95 13.94 5.83
CA THR A 233 -13.32 14.39 6.11
C THR A 233 -14.39 13.44 5.59
N GLY A 234 -14.02 12.49 4.72
CA GLY A 234 -14.95 11.59 4.04
C GLY A 234 -15.85 12.30 3.02
N LYS A 235 -15.61 13.59 2.71
CA LYS A 235 -16.43 14.34 1.76
C LYS A 235 -16.26 13.77 0.36
N ARG A 236 -17.38 13.51 -0.32
CA ARG A 236 -17.42 12.90 -1.66
C ARG A 236 -17.90 13.90 -2.70
N GLU A 237 -17.26 13.88 -3.86
CA GLU A 237 -17.68 14.62 -5.04
C GLU A 237 -17.76 13.67 -6.24
N LYS A 238 -18.87 13.72 -6.97
CA LYS A 238 -19.03 13.02 -8.25
C LYS A 238 -18.39 13.86 -9.35
N VAL A 239 -17.40 13.31 -10.05
CA VAL A 239 -16.60 14.05 -11.06
C VAL A 239 -16.79 13.56 -12.49
N ALA A 240 -17.27 12.32 -12.68
CA ALA A 240 -17.60 11.77 -13.98
C ALA A 240 -18.87 10.91 -13.88
N ALA A 241 -19.85 11.16 -14.76
CA ALA A 241 -21.11 10.41 -14.83
C ALA A 241 -21.80 10.58 -16.18
N TRP A 242 -21.04 10.48 -17.27
CA TRP A 242 -21.60 10.50 -18.63
C TRP A 242 -22.34 9.18 -18.93
N PRO A 243 -23.23 9.13 -19.94
CA PRO A 243 -23.82 7.88 -20.39
C PRO A 243 -22.75 6.83 -20.73
N GLY A 244 -22.98 5.57 -20.35
CA GLY A 244 -22.04 4.47 -20.58
C GLY A 244 -21.04 4.25 -19.44
N LEU A 245 -19.87 3.74 -19.79
CA LEU A 245 -18.79 3.45 -18.85
C LEU A 245 -18.07 4.75 -18.43
N ASN A 246 -17.76 4.84 -17.13
CA ASN A 246 -16.93 5.88 -16.54
C ASN A 246 -15.96 5.19 -15.56
N THR A 247 -14.80 4.76 -16.05
CA THR A 247 -13.95 3.82 -15.30
C THR A 247 -12.48 4.21 -15.25
N ALA A 248 -11.74 3.48 -14.41
CA ALA A 248 -10.28 3.53 -14.27
C ALA A 248 -9.70 4.95 -14.13
N PRO A 249 -10.09 5.71 -13.09
CA PRO A 249 -9.50 7.01 -12.82
C PRO A 249 -8.00 6.87 -12.50
N SER A 250 -7.20 7.78 -13.05
CA SER A 250 -5.78 7.94 -12.71
C SER A 250 -5.43 9.41 -12.62
N TRP A 251 -4.85 9.80 -11.48
CA TRP A 251 -4.40 11.16 -11.23
C TRP A 251 -3.18 11.52 -12.07
N SER A 252 -3.15 12.74 -12.60
CA SER A 252 -1.89 13.34 -13.05
C SER A 252 -0.98 13.62 -11.85
N PRO A 253 0.36 13.60 -12.01
CA PRO A 253 1.29 13.77 -10.89
C PRO A 253 1.19 15.13 -10.18
N ASP A 254 0.70 16.15 -10.89
CA ASP A 254 0.45 17.50 -10.34
C ASP A 254 -0.92 17.63 -9.64
N GLY A 255 -1.73 16.57 -9.63
CA GLY A 255 -3.05 16.53 -9.01
C GLY A 255 -4.13 17.37 -9.72
N SER A 256 -3.83 17.97 -10.88
CA SER A 256 -4.75 18.92 -11.54
C SER A 256 -5.76 18.24 -12.48
N ARG A 257 -5.49 17.00 -12.90
CA ARG A 257 -6.24 16.26 -13.93
C ARG A 257 -6.46 14.80 -13.54
N LEU A 258 -7.51 14.21 -14.12
CA LEU A 258 -7.74 12.77 -14.13
C LEU A 258 -7.71 12.25 -15.56
N ALA A 259 -6.99 11.16 -15.80
CA ALA A 259 -7.23 10.31 -16.97
C ALA A 259 -8.35 9.32 -16.64
N LEU A 260 -9.22 9.05 -17.61
CA LEU A 260 -10.44 8.25 -17.48
C LEU A 260 -10.66 7.42 -18.74
N SER A 261 -11.28 6.25 -18.61
CA SER A 261 -11.91 5.57 -19.73
C SER A 261 -13.40 5.90 -19.76
N LEU A 262 -13.87 6.53 -20.84
CA LEU A 262 -15.29 6.86 -21.04
C LEU A 262 -15.81 6.23 -22.32
N SER A 263 -17.01 5.66 -22.29
CA SER A 263 -17.68 5.12 -23.48
C SER A 263 -18.80 6.02 -24.02
N LYS A 264 -18.81 7.30 -23.62
CA LYS A 264 -19.88 8.25 -23.96
C LYS A 264 -20.05 8.51 -25.47
N ASP A 265 -19.00 8.24 -26.25
CA ASP A 265 -18.94 8.48 -27.70
C ASP A 265 -19.00 7.17 -28.52
N GLY A 266 -19.48 6.07 -27.94
CA GLY A 266 -19.68 4.77 -28.60
C GLY A 266 -18.86 3.65 -27.97
N ASN A 267 -17.56 3.65 -28.20
CA ASN A 267 -16.58 2.72 -27.61
C ASN A 267 -15.81 3.38 -26.45
N PRO A 268 -15.19 2.59 -25.55
CA PRO A 268 -14.31 3.12 -24.50
C PRO A 268 -13.07 3.79 -25.09
N GLU A 269 -12.84 5.02 -24.68
CA GLU A 269 -11.74 5.86 -25.13
C GLU A 269 -11.08 6.56 -23.93
N ILE A 270 -9.83 7.01 -24.07
CA ILE A 270 -9.10 7.74 -23.04
C ILE A 270 -9.45 9.23 -23.08
N TYR A 271 -9.81 9.78 -21.92
CA TYR A 271 -10.08 11.19 -21.73
C TYR A 271 -9.27 11.76 -20.59
N ILE A 272 -9.02 13.07 -20.67
CA ILE A 272 -8.49 13.89 -19.60
C ILE A 272 -9.56 14.84 -19.10
N LEU A 273 -9.88 14.74 -17.81
CA LEU A 273 -10.73 15.66 -17.08
C LEU A 273 -9.87 16.65 -16.27
N ASN A 274 -10.00 17.94 -16.56
CA ASN A 274 -9.43 18.99 -15.73
C ASN A 274 -10.32 19.22 -14.50
N LEU A 275 -9.73 19.13 -13.30
CA LEU A 275 -10.50 19.20 -12.05
C LEU A 275 -10.91 20.62 -11.67
N ARG A 276 -10.20 21.64 -12.16
CA ARG A 276 -10.48 23.05 -11.84
C ARG A 276 -11.67 23.60 -12.63
N ASN A 277 -11.70 23.36 -13.94
CA ASN A 277 -12.74 23.92 -14.82
C ASN A 277 -13.71 22.88 -15.37
N ARG A 278 -13.57 21.60 -15.00
CA ARG A 278 -14.38 20.47 -15.49
C ARG A 278 -14.30 20.26 -17.01
N GLY A 279 -13.29 20.83 -17.67
CA GLY A 279 -13.02 20.63 -19.09
C GLY A 279 -12.62 19.19 -19.37
N LEU A 280 -13.22 18.59 -20.41
CA LEU A 280 -12.98 17.21 -20.82
C LEU A 280 -12.34 17.18 -22.21
N THR A 281 -11.20 16.51 -22.35
CA THR A 281 -10.48 16.34 -23.61
C THR A 281 -10.37 14.86 -23.96
N ARG A 282 -10.77 14.46 -25.16
CA ARG A 282 -10.59 13.09 -25.69
C ARG A 282 -9.17 12.96 -26.26
N LEU A 283 -8.47 11.87 -25.95
CA LEU A 283 -7.11 11.61 -26.42
C LEU A 283 -7.02 10.53 -27.50
N THR A 284 -7.93 9.57 -27.49
CA THR A 284 -7.96 8.44 -28.44
C THR A 284 -9.24 8.45 -29.27
N TYR A 285 -9.14 7.98 -30.52
CA TYR A 285 -10.18 8.09 -31.55
C TYR A 285 -10.22 6.83 -32.44
N ASP A 286 -10.03 5.67 -31.82
CA ASP A 286 -9.87 4.38 -32.52
C ASP A 286 -11.10 3.50 -32.25
N PRO A 287 -11.59 2.68 -33.21
CA PRO A 287 -12.69 1.75 -32.96
C PRO A 287 -12.37 0.65 -31.91
N ALA A 288 -11.09 0.46 -31.57
CA ALA A 288 -10.65 -0.40 -30.47
C ALA A 288 -11.18 0.05 -29.10
N ILE A 289 -11.11 -0.84 -28.12
CA ILE A 289 -11.32 -0.50 -26.72
C ILE A 289 -10.01 0.08 -26.18
N ASP A 290 -10.04 1.36 -25.78
CA ASP A 290 -8.94 2.02 -25.09
C ASP A 290 -9.34 2.32 -23.63
N THR A 291 -8.63 1.71 -22.67
CA THR A 291 -9.02 1.72 -21.26
C THR A 291 -7.84 1.66 -20.29
N GLU A 292 -8.13 1.73 -18.99
CA GLU A 292 -7.16 1.61 -17.89
C GLU A 292 -5.94 2.55 -17.99
N PRO A 293 -6.15 3.87 -18.17
CA PRO A 293 -5.02 4.78 -18.26
C PRO A 293 -4.21 4.86 -16.96
N SER A 294 -2.92 5.13 -17.09
CA SER A 294 -2.01 5.48 -16.00
C SER A 294 -1.04 6.56 -16.46
N TRP A 295 -0.94 7.63 -15.69
CA TRP A 295 0.04 8.69 -15.93
C TRP A 295 1.47 8.23 -15.63
N SER A 296 2.43 8.72 -16.41
CA SER A 296 3.85 8.66 -16.05
C SER A 296 4.14 9.62 -14.89
N PRO A 297 5.16 9.35 -14.06
CA PRO A 297 5.49 10.20 -12.90
C PRO A 297 5.86 11.65 -13.26
N ASP A 298 6.38 11.87 -14.48
CA ASP A 298 6.71 13.20 -15.01
C ASP A 298 5.52 13.92 -15.66
N GLY A 299 4.37 13.25 -15.79
CA GLY A 299 3.15 13.80 -16.39
C GLY A 299 3.19 13.98 -17.90
N GLN A 300 4.20 13.44 -18.60
CA GLN A 300 4.38 13.62 -20.05
C GLN A 300 3.74 12.51 -20.89
N ALA A 301 3.48 11.35 -20.30
CA ALA A 301 2.97 10.18 -21.00
C ALA A 301 1.83 9.51 -20.23
N ILE A 302 1.05 8.72 -20.97
CA ILE A 302 0.01 7.85 -20.45
C ILE A 302 0.24 6.46 -21.02
N VAL A 303 0.24 5.45 -20.15
CA VAL A 303 0.07 4.05 -20.57
C VAL A 303 -1.36 3.64 -20.41
N PHE A 304 -1.84 2.78 -21.30
CA PHE A 304 -3.22 2.32 -21.31
C PHE A 304 -3.32 0.96 -22.00
N THR A 305 -4.42 0.27 -21.76
CA THR A 305 -4.76 -1.01 -22.40
C THR A 305 -5.52 -0.73 -23.69
N SER A 306 -5.11 -1.36 -24.80
CA SER A 306 -5.81 -1.30 -26.08
C SER A 306 -5.88 -2.67 -26.76
N ASP A 307 -7.01 -2.99 -27.37
CA ASP A 307 -7.19 -4.21 -28.16
C ASP A 307 -6.99 -4.03 -29.67
N ARG A 308 -6.46 -2.87 -30.11
CA ARG A 308 -6.21 -2.54 -31.54
C ARG A 308 -5.29 -3.50 -32.30
N SER A 309 -4.61 -4.40 -31.60
CA SER A 309 -3.78 -5.48 -32.18
C SER A 309 -4.43 -6.88 -32.10
N GLY A 310 -5.75 -6.95 -31.96
CA GLY A 310 -6.54 -8.18 -31.91
C GLY A 310 -6.76 -8.75 -30.51
N GLY A 311 -6.00 -8.29 -29.50
CA GLY A 311 -6.21 -8.60 -28.09
C GLY A 311 -5.62 -7.51 -27.19
N PRO A 312 -5.98 -7.47 -25.89
CA PRO A 312 -5.53 -6.42 -24.98
C PRO A 312 -4.01 -6.39 -24.84
N GLN A 313 -3.43 -5.22 -25.10
CA GLN A 313 -2.00 -4.96 -25.03
C GLN A 313 -1.76 -3.59 -24.40
N ILE A 314 -0.56 -3.39 -23.84
CA ILE A 314 -0.18 -2.12 -23.24
C ILE A 314 0.40 -1.20 -24.31
N TYR A 315 -0.15 0.01 -24.38
CA TYR A 315 0.31 1.10 -25.22
C TYR A 315 0.73 2.29 -24.37
N GLN A 316 1.57 3.12 -24.94
CA GLN A 316 1.97 4.42 -24.41
C GLN A 316 1.64 5.50 -25.44
N MET A 317 1.22 6.66 -24.97
CA MET A 317 1.05 7.87 -25.78
C MET A 317 1.53 9.10 -25.00
N SER A 318 1.66 10.22 -25.69
CA SER A 318 1.86 11.50 -25.01
C SER A 318 0.61 11.90 -24.21
N ALA A 319 0.80 12.59 -23.09
CA ALA A 319 -0.29 13.12 -22.28
C ALA A 319 -1.18 14.16 -23.00
N SER A 320 -0.69 14.74 -24.11
CA SER A 320 -1.47 15.59 -25.01
C SER A 320 -2.15 14.82 -26.16
N GLY A 321 -2.00 13.49 -26.20
CA GLY A 321 -2.42 12.64 -27.32
C GLY A 321 -1.31 12.49 -28.38
N GLY A 322 -1.48 11.49 -29.26
CA GLY A 322 -0.49 11.16 -30.29
C GLY A 322 0.75 10.41 -29.77
N ASN A 323 1.75 10.22 -30.63
CA ASN A 323 2.99 9.46 -30.34
C ASN A 323 2.71 8.05 -29.77
N LEU A 324 1.75 7.36 -30.37
CA LEU A 324 1.32 6.04 -29.92
C LEU A 324 2.42 4.99 -30.16
N ARG A 325 2.79 4.25 -29.11
CA ARG A 325 3.74 3.15 -29.16
C ARG A 325 3.19 1.95 -28.38
N ARG A 326 3.28 0.75 -28.96
CA ARG A 326 3.00 -0.51 -28.24
C ARG A 326 4.19 -0.87 -27.35
N LEU A 327 3.93 -1.24 -26.10
CA LEU A 327 4.95 -1.64 -25.12
C LEU A 327 5.07 -3.15 -24.97
N THR A 328 3.95 -3.90 -24.99
CA THR A 328 3.98 -5.35 -24.77
C THR A 328 3.86 -6.13 -26.08
N PHE A 329 4.77 -7.06 -26.31
CA PHE A 329 4.76 -7.95 -27.49
C PHE A 329 4.67 -9.43 -27.12
N GLU A 330 4.94 -9.76 -25.86
CA GLU A 330 4.78 -11.11 -25.33
C GLU A 330 3.40 -11.32 -24.69
N GLY A 331 2.84 -12.52 -24.88
CA GLY A 331 1.51 -12.84 -24.36
C GLY A 331 0.38 -12.22 -25.20
N ASN A 332 -0.79 -12.83 -25.15
CA ASN A 332 -1.97 -12.43 -25.92
C ASN A 332 -2.98 -11.57 -25.12
N TYR A 333 -2.72 -11.36 -23.83
CA TYR A 333 -3.59 -10.60 -22.93
C TYR A 333 -2.73 -9.86 -21.91
N ASN A 334 -2.57 -8.55 -22.07
CA ASN A 334 -1.80 -7.69 -21.18
C ASN A 334 -2.62 -6.45 -20.84
N THR A 335 -2.90 -6.21 -19.56
CA THR A 335 -3.83 -5.15 -19.10
C THR A 335 -3.33 -4.44 -17.84
N THR A 336 -4.06 -3.41 -17.42
CA THR A 336 -3.94 -2.78 -16.08
C THR A 336 -2.52 -2.30 -15.77
N ALA A 337 -1.85 -1.67 -16.73
CA ALA A 337 -0.49 -1.17 -16.56
C ALA A 337 -0.44 0.04 -15.60
N LYS A 338 0.59 0.07 -14.74
CA LYS A 338 0.93 1.20 -13.87
C LYS A 338 2.41 1.48 -13.97
N PHE A 339 2.77 2.76 -14.10
CA PHE A 339 4.17 3.18 -14.07
C PHE A 339 4.79 2.95 -12.70
N ALA A 340 6.06 2.53 -12.71
CA ALA A 340 6.92 2.65 -11.55
C ALA A 340 7.19 4.13 -11.23
N PRO A 341 7.45 4.51 -9.97
CA PRO A 341 7.71 5.91 -9.59
C PRO A 341 8.92 6.56 -10.29
N ASP A 342 9.87 5.76 -10.79
CA ASP A 342 11.02 6.24 -11.57
C ASP A 342 10.69 6.47 -13.06
N GLY A 343 9.52 6.01 -13.54
CA GLY A 343 9.09 6.12 -14.92
C GLY A 343 9.80 5.17 -15.90
N HIS A 344 10.71 4.31 -15.43
CA HIS A 344 11.48 3.40 -16.29
C HIS A 344 10.79 2.06 -16.52
N LYS A 345 9.89 1.67 -15.62
CA LYS A 345 9.18 0.39 -15.68
C LYS A 345 7.67 0.56 -15.64
N VAL A 346 6.97 -0.46 -16.11
CA VAL A 346 5.54 -0.65 -15.90
C VAL A 346 5.26 -2.03 -15.31
N VAL A 347 4.50 -2.06 -14.22
CA VAL A 347 3.86 -3.29 -13.76
C VAL A 347 2.55 -3.45 -14.51
N TYR A 348 2.22 -4.67 -14.89
CA TYR A 348 0.99 -4.95 -15.62
C TYR A 348 0.50 -6.38 -15.35
N LEU A 349 -0.76 -6.63 -15.71
CA LEU A 349 -1.36 -7.96 -15.62
C LEU A 349 -1.17 -8.72 -16.92
N ARG A 350 -0.60 -9.93 -16.85
CA ARG A 350 -0.43 -10.84 -17.98
C ARG A 350 -1.35 -12.05 -17.84
N GLY A 351 -2.17 -12.27 -18.87
CA GLY A 351 -3.05 -13.43 -19.02
C GLY A 351 -2.38 -14.60 -19.76
N GLY A 352 -3.03 -15.76 -19.74
CA GLY A 352 -2.54 -17.02 -20.31
C GLY A 352 -3.26 -18.21 -19.69
N SER A 353 -2.52 -19.14 -19.08
CA SER A 353 -3.09 -20.21 -18.23
C SER A 353 -3.66 -19.71 -16.89
N GLY A 354 -3.47 -18.43 -16.60
CA GLY A 354 -4.00 -17.69 -15.45
C GLY A 354 -3.62 -16.22 -15.58
N TYR A 355 -3.86 -15.45 -14.53
CA TYR A 355 -3.52 -14.03 -14.44
C TYR A 355 -2.37 -13.82 -13.48
N ARG A 356 -1.28 -13.21 -13.95
CA ARG A 356 -0.05 -12.99 -13.19
C ARG A 356 0.44 -11.56 -13.31
N ILE A 357 1.18 -11.10 -12.32
CA ILE A 357 1.84 -9.80 -12.33
C ILE A 357 3.16 -9.92 -13.07
N ALA A 358 3.34 -9.06 -14.05
CA ALA A 358 4.57 -8.91 -14.82
C ALA A 358 5.13 -7.48 -14.68
N ASN A 359 6.44 -7.34 -14.86
CA ASN A 359 7.15 -6.08 -14.79
C ASN A 359 7.99 -5.91 -16.07
N LEU A 360 7.76 -4.81 -16.79
CA LEU A 360 8.38 -4.48 -18.08
C LEU A 360 9.28 -3.26 -17.93
N ASP A 361 10.51 -3.35 -18.42
CA ASP A 361 11.38 -2.21 -18.64
C ASP A 361 11.07 -1.54 -19.98
N ILE A 362 10.76 -0.24 -19.94
CA ILE A 362 10.26 0.50 -21.11
C ILE A 362 11.37 0.80 -22.11
N GLN A 363 12.63 0.88 -21.65
CA GLN A 363 13.77 1.27 -22.48
C GLN A 363 14.19 0.13 -23.40
N ASN A 364 14.37 -1.07 -22.85
CA ASN A 364 14.84 -2.23 -23.61
C ASN A 364 13.73 -3.21 -24.00
N GLY A 365 12.53 -3.08 -23.43
CA GLY A 365 11.38 -3.96 -23.71
C GLY A 365 11.42 -5.30 -22.99
N GLU A 366 12.35 -5.52 -22.05
CA GLU A 366 12.44 -6.76 -21.27
C GLU A 366 11.30 -6.87 -20.26
N SER A 367 10.60 -8.00 -20.30
CA SER A 367 9.49 -8.30 -19.41
C SER A 367 9.75 -9.58 -18.62
N SER A 368 9.36 -9.58 -17.34
CA SER A 368 9.40 -10.78 -16.49
C SER A 368 8.11 -10.94 -15.70
N ILE A 369 7.65 -12.18 -15.53
CA ILE A 369 6.58 -12.50 -14.58
C ILE A 369 7.20 -12.57 -13.19
N ILE A 370 6.68 -11.75 -12.28
CA ILE A 370 7.23 -11.66 -10.92
C ILE A 370 6.37 -12.42 -9.91
N SER A 371 5.05 -12.48 -10.08
CA SER A 371 4.19 -13.17 -9.12
C SER A 371 4.21 -14.69 -9.31
N ARG A 372 4.07 -15.41 -8.19
CA ARG A 372 4.11 -16.89 -8.14
C ARG A 372 2.72 -17.54 -8.27
N THR A 373 1.67 -16.74 -8.32
CA THR A 373 0.27 -17.17 -8.28
C THR A 373 -0.38 -17.04 -9.66
N SER A 374 -1.68 -17.30 -9.79
CA SER A 374 -2.35 -17.36 -11.12
C SER A 374 -3.75 -16.73 -11.15
N THR A 375 -4.15 -16.08 -10.07
CA THR A 375 -5.43 -15.38 -9.92
C THR A 375 -5.22 -13.91 -9.56
N ASP A 376 -4.08 -13.37 -9.99
CA ASP A 376 -3.59 -12.06 -9.58
C ASP A 376 -4.31 -10.94 -10.33
N LYS A 377 -4.54 -9.80 -9.68
CA LYS A 377 -5.23 -8.64 -10.26
C LYS A 377 -4.81 -7.33 -9.61
N SER A 378 -4.99 -6.24 -10.36
CA SER A 378 -4.90 -4.85 -9.89
C SER A 378 -3.56 -4.53 -9.17
N PRO A 379 -2.41 -4.62 -9.87
CA PRO A 379 -1.12 -4.27 -9.28
C PRO A 379 -0.99 -2.76 -9.03
N SER A 380 -0.28 -2.39 -7.98
CA SER A 380 0.04 -0.99 -7.62
C SER A 380 1.41 -0.91 -6.96
N TYR A 381 2.27 -0.02 -7.44
CA TYR A 381 3.59 0.22 -6.85
C TYR A 381 3.51 0.97 -5.52
N ALA A 382 4.35 0.59 -4.58
CA ALA A 382 4.75 1.45 -3.47
C ALA A 382 5.49 2.70 -4.00
N PRO A 383 5.46 3.84 -3.30
CA PRO A 383 5.96 5.11 -3.83
C PRO A 383 7.48 5.19 -4.00
N ASN A 384 8.25 4.27 -3.41
CA ASN A 384 9.68 4.13 -3.67
C ASN A 384 10.02 3.11 -4.78
N GLY A 385 9.01 2.48 -5.39
CA GLY A 385 9.17 1.48 -6.44
C GLY A 385 9.68 0.11 -5.99
N SER A 386 9.95 -0.09 -4.69
CA SER A 386 10.57 -1.33 -4.18
C SER A 386 9.58 -2.50 -4.05
N MET A 387 8.29 -2.21 -3.89
CA MET A 387 7.23 -3.19 -3.64
C MET A 387 6.05 -2.93 -4.57
N ILE A 388 5.30 -3.99 -4.87
CA ILE A 388 4.05 -3.98 -5.64
C ILE A 388 3.00 -4.70 -4.81
N ILE A 389 1.87 -4.05 -4.52
CA ILE A 389 0.69 -4.70 -3.93
C ILE A 389 -0.27 -5.12 -5.05
N TYR A 390 -0.93 -6.26 -4.89
CA TYR A 390 -1.93 -6.78 -5.81
C TYR A 390 -2.93 -7.67 -5.06
N SER A 391 -4.03 -8.03 -5.70
CA SER A 391 -5.01 -8.97 -5.14
C SER A 391 -4.84 -10.36 -5.74
N ASN A 392 -5.11 -11.40 -4.96
CA ASN A 392 -4.97 -12.80 -5.36
C ASN A 392 -5.99 -13.67 -4.61
N GLY A 393 -6.95 -14.25 -5.35
CA GLY A 393 -7.73 -15.46 -5.02
C GLY A 393 -8.44 -15.59 -3.66
N GLY A 394 -8.30 -14.62 -2.75
CA GLY A 394 -8.71 -14.72 -1.34
C GLY A 394 -7.96 -13.76 -0.40
N GLY A 395 -7.30 -12.71 -0.92
CA GLY A 395 -6.58 -11.72 -0.13
C GLY A 395 -5.80 -10.74 -1.00
N LEU A 396 -4.99 -9.91 -0.35
CA LEU A 396 -3.96 -9.13 -1.00
C LEU A 396 -2.62 -9.88 -0.90
N ALA A 397 -1.70 -9.50 -1.76
CA ALA A 397 -0.32 -9.92 -1.71
C ALA A 397 0.56 -8.72 -2.05
N SER A 398 1.78 -8.72 -1.53
CA SER A 398 2.80 -7.77 -1.97
C SER A 398 4.05 -8.52 -2.38
N ILE A 399 4.70 -8.04 -3.43
CA ILE A 399 5.93 -8.62 -3.94
C ILE A 399 6.98 -7.53 -4.15
N SER A 400 8.25 -7.82 -3.92
CA SER A 400 9.33 -6.92 -4.30
C SER A 400 9.36 -6.73 -5.81
N ALA A 401 9.77 -5.55 -6.28
CA ALA A 401 9.79 -5.25 -7.71
C ALA A 401 10.78 -6.13 -8.52
N ASP A 402 11.71 -6.80 -7.84
CA ASP A 402 12.61 -7.82 -8.40
C ASP A 402 12.08 -9.27 -8.29
N GLY A 403 10.88 -9.47 -7.74
CA GLY A 403 10.21 -10.78 -7.66
C GLY A 403 10.71 -11.72 -6.56
N ARG A 404 11.67 -11.30 -5.73
CA ARG A 404 12.35 -12.18 -4.75
C ARG A 404 11.59 -12.39 -3.45
N VAL A 405 10.79 -11.42 -3.03
CA VAL A 405 10.15 -11.40 -1.70
C VAL A 405 8.66 -11.29 -1.89
N GLN A 406 7.89 -12.23 -1.35
CA GLN A 406 6.43 -12.22 -1.45
C GLN A 406 5.77 -12.35 -0.08
N GLN A 407 4.69 -11.59 0.10
CA GLN A 407 3.86 -11.59 1.31
C GLN A 407 2.41 -11.74 0.92
N ARG A 408 1.64 -12.25 1.86
CA ARG A 408 0.19 -12.34 1.79
C ARG A 408 -0.41 -11.48 2.89
N LEU A 409 -1.43 -10.73 2.53
CA LEU A 409 -2.24 -9.97 3.46
C LEU A 409 -3.68 -10.50 3.35
N SER A 410 -4.19 -11.09 4.42
CA SER A 410 -5.52 -11.70 4.47
C SER A 410 -6.41 -10.94 5.45
N VAL A 411 -7.73 -10.97 5.24
CA VAL A 411 -8.67 -10.42 6.22
C VAL A 411 -9.31 -11.59 6.96
N ASP A 412 -9.30 -11.54 8.29
CA ASP A 412 -9.70 -12.66 9.15
C ASP A 412 -11.20 -13.00 9.11
N ASN A 413 -12.02 -12.16 8.48
CA ASN A 413 -13.48 -12.28 8.47
C ASN A 413 -14.03 -13.07 7.25
N GLY A 414 -13.16 -13.60 6.40
CA GLY A 414 -13.54 -14.38 5.21
C GLY A 414 -14.15 -13.56 4.06
N GLU A 415 -14.12 -12.22 4.13
CA GLU A 415 -14.49 -11.36 3.00
C GLU A 415 -13.43 -11.45 1.88
N GLU A 416 -13.88 -11.39 0.62
CA GLU A 416 -12.97 -11.29 -0.53
C GLU A 416 -12.31 -9.90 -0.50
N VAL A 417 -10.99 -9.84 -0.70
CA VAL A 417 -10.23 -8.59 -0.71
C VAL A 417 -9.66 -8.37 -2.11
N ARG A 418 -9.85 -7.17 -2.65
CA ARG A 418 -9.49 -6.85 -4.03
C ARG A 418 -9.16 -5.37 -4.23
N GLU A 419 -8.69 -5.06 -5.44
CA GLU A 419 -8.49 -3.68 -5.91
C GLU A 419 -7.57 -2.85 -5.01
N PRO A 420 -6.36 -3.31 -4.64
CA PRO A 420 -5.49 -2.52 -3.80
C PRO A 420 -4.90 -1.34 -4.56
N ALA A 421 -4.66 -0.24 -3.84
CA ALA A 421 -3.91 0.91 -4.32
C ALA A 421 -2.98 1.41 -3.22
N TRP A 422 -1.68 1.45 -3.49
CA TRP A 422 -0.68 1.99 -2.57
C TRP A 422 -0.70 3.52 -2.60
N SER A 423 -0.65 4.17 -1.43
CA SER A 423 -0.61 5.62 -1.33
C SER A 423 0.75 6.18 -1.78
N PRO A 424 0.81 7.46 -2.18
CA PRO A 424 2.07 8.20 -2.20
C PRO A 424 2.68 8.29 -0.80
N PHE A 425 3.87 8.89 -0.71
CA PHE A 425 4.41 9.28 0.59
C PHE A 425 3.48 10.27 1.29
N SER A 426 3.31 10.08 2.60
CA SER A 426 2.72 11.06 3.49
C SER A 426 3.83 12.06 3.85
N ASP A 427 3.72 13.31 3.40
CA ASP A 427 4.63 14.38 3.83
C ASP A 427 4.14 15.09 5.10
#